data_AF-B6IPX7-F1
#
_entry.id   AF-B6IPX7-F1
#
_cell.length_a   1.000
_cell.length_b   1.000
_cell.length_c   1.000
_cell.angle_alpha   90.00
_cell.angle_beta   90.00
_cell.angle_gamma   90.00
#
_symmetry.space_group_name_H-M   'P 1'
#
loop_
_entity.id
_entity.type
_entity.pdbx_description
1 polymer ?
#
loop_
_entity_poly.entity_id
_entity_poly.type
_entity_poly.pdbx_seq_one_letter_code
_entity_poly.pdbx_strand_id
1 'polypeptide(L)'
;MTVRTTMEDAMPTPRDNTQALDAFLARKAEIDTMLARLAALSADHFNVAPDDIHWGHVGTLATYAELLKRITDAAFREGEHAD
;
A
#
# COMPACT_ATOMS: atom_id res chain seq x y z
N MET A 1 -57.77 -6.48 -25.24
CA MET A 1 -57.30 -7.57 -24.35
C MET A 1 -55.79 -7.48 -24.30
N THR A 2 -55.27 -7.19 -23.11
CA THR A 2 -53.92 -6.72 -22.81
C THR A 2 -52.90 -7.85 -22.83
N VAL A 3 -51.75 -7.66 -23.49
CA VAL A 3 -50.50 -8.32 -23.08
C VAL A 3 -49.40 -7.25 -23.09
N ARG A 4 -49.20 -6.63 -21.92
CA ARG A 4 -48.03 -5.79 -21.66
C ARG A 4 -46.85 -6.73 -21.45
N THR A 5 -45.95 -6.75 -22.42
CA THR A 5 -44.62 -7.36 -22.31
C THR A 5 -43.95 -6.86 -21.04
N THR A 6 -43.66 -7.79 -20.13
CA THR A 6 -42.75 -7.62 -18.99
C THR A 6 -41.35 -7.36 -19.54
N MET A 7 -40.97 -6.08 -19.66
CA MET A 7 -39.59 -5.63 -19.92
C MET A 7 -38.77 -5.50 -18.61
N GLU A 8 -39.13 -6.23 -17.58
CA GLU A 8 -38.62 -6.04 -16.22
C GLU A 8 -37.88 -7.30 -15.75
N ASP A 9 -36.82 -7.73 -16.46
CA ASP A 9 -36.01 -8.90 -16.03
C ASP A 9 -34.50 -8.78 -16.28
N ALA A 10 -33.94 -7.60 -16.53
CA ALA A 10 -32.47 -7.50 -16.56
C ALA A 10 -31.96 -6.09 -16.23
N MET A 11 -32.28 -5.58 -15.04
CA MET A 11 -31.39 -4.59 -14.43
C MET A 11 -30.17 -5.35 -13.88
N PRO A 12 -28.93 -5.10 -14.34
CA PRO A 12 -27.76 -5.70 -13.72
C PRO A 12 -27.72 -5.27 -12.25
N THR A 13 -27.80 -6.23 -11.35
CA THR A 13 -27.62 -5.99 -9.91
C THR A 13 -26.25 -5.33 -9.69
N PRO A 14 -26.15 -4.29 -8.86
CA PRO A 14 -24.86 -3.73 -8.50
C PRO A 14 -24.00 -4.86 -7.94
N ARG A 15 -22.80 -5.08 -8.50
CA ARG A 15 -21.89 -6.08 -7.95
C ARG A 15 -21.57 -5.69 -6.52
N ASP A 16 -21.91 -6.55 -5.57
CA ASP A 16 -21.56 -6.37 -4.17
C ASP A 16 -20.03 -6.42 -4.05
N ASN A 17 -19.42 -5.24 -3.85
CA ASN A 17 -17.99 -5.08 -3.73
C ASN A 17 -17.53 -5.09 -2.26
N THR A 18 -18.44 -5.39 -1.32
CA THR A 18 -18.18 -5.30 0.12
C THR A 18 -16.99 -6.18 0.53
N GLN A 19 -16.91 -7.41 0.03
CA GLN A 19 -15.79 -8.31 0.33
C GLN A 19 -14.44 -7.76 -0.16
N ALA A 20 -14.41 -7.16 -1.36
CA ALA A 20 -13.18 -6.58 -1.90
C ALA A 20 -12.79 -5.30 -1.13
N LEU A 21 -13.77 -4.50 -0.71
CA LEU A 21 -13.54 -3.32 0.13
C LEU A 21 -12.97 -3.72 1.49
N ASP A 22 -13.54 -4.72 2.15
CA ASP A 22 -13.05 -5.23 3.43
C ASP A 22 -11.62 -5.76 3.29
N ALA A 23 -11.34 -6.54 2.24
CA ALA A 23 -10.00 -7.03 1.95
C ALA A 23 -9.00 -5.89 1.70
N PHE A 24 -9.42 -4.85 0.97
CA PHE A 24 -8.59 -3.67 0.71
C PHE A 24 -8.28 -2.90 2.00
N LEU A 25 -9.29 -2.64 2.84
CA LEU A 25 -9.12 -1.95 4.11
C LEU A 25 -8.20 -2.73 5.06
N ALA A 26 -8.35 -4.06 5.11
CA ALA A 26 -7.47 -4.93 5.88
C ALA A 26 -6.01 -4.80 5.43
N ARG A 27 -5.74 -4.90 4.11
CA ARG A 27 -4.38 -4.71 3.56
C ARG A 27 -3.84 -3.32 3.83
N LYS A 28 -4.66 -2.28 3.70
CA LYS A 28 -4.25 -0.91 4.01
C LYS A 28 -3.85 -0.76 5.49
N ALA A 29 -4.67 -1.28 6.40
CA ALA A 29 -4.38 -1.21 7.84
C ALA A 29 -3.08 -1.96 8.22
N GLU A 30 -2.82 -3.09 7.58
CA GLU A 30 -1.56 -3.82 7.71
C GLU A 30 -0.36 -2.95 7.27
N ILE A 31 -0.45 -2.30 6.10
CA ILE A 31 0.59 -1.41 5.58
C ILE A 31 0.78 -0.19 6.50
N ASP A 32 -0.29 0.48 6.91
CA ASP A 32 -0.24 1.64 7.80
C ASP A 32 0.49 1.29 9.12
N THR A 33 0.22 0.10 9.66
CA THR A 33 0.88 -0.41 10.87
C THR A 33 2.38 -0.62 10.66
N MET A 34 2.79 -1.17 9.51
CA MET A 34 4.19 -1.38 9.17
C MET A 34 4.94 -0.05 8.99
N LEU A 35 4.31 0.93 8.33
CA LEU A 35 4.88 2.27 8.14
C LEU A 35 5.04 2.99 9.48
N ALA A 36 4.06 2.91 10.38
CA ALA A 36 4.16 3.51 11.71
C ALA A 36 5.32 2.92 12.53
N ARG A 37 5.54 1.60 12.45
CA ARG A 37 6.68 0.93 13.10
C ARG A 37 8.02 1.40 12.55
N LEU A 38 8.16 1.53 11.23
CA LEU A 38 9.38 2.04 10.61
C LEU A 38 9.65 3.49 10.98
N ALA A 39 8.62 4.33 11.02
CA ALA A 39 8.74 5.73 11.43
C ALA A 39 9.22 5.84 12.90
N ALA A 40 8.65 5.03 13.81
CA ALA A 40 9.09 4.98 15.20
C ALA A 40 10.55 4.52 15.33
N LEU A 41 10.95 3.48 14.58
CA LEU A 41 12.33 3.00 14.56
C LEU A 41 13.29 4.06 14.01
N SER A 42 12.88 4.81 12.98
CA SER A 42 13.67 5.93 12.44
C SER A 42 13.82 7.07 13.46
N ALA A 43 12.77 7.38 14.25
CA ALA A 43 12.84 8.39 15.30
C ALA A 43 13.83 7.98 16.42
N ASP A 44 13.98 6.67 16.64
CA ASP A 44 14.93 6.08 17.57
C ASP A 44 16.29 5.75 16.92
N HIS A 45 16.66 6.44 15.83
CA HIS A 45 17.94 6.28 15.12
C HIS A 45 18.24 4.84 14.68
N PHE A 46 17.20 4.08 14.34
CA PHE A 46 17.27 2.65 14.07
C PHE A 46 17.90 1.83 15.20
N ASN A 47 17.75 2.30 16.44
CA ASN A 47 18.30 1.69 17.65
C ASN A 47 19.85 1.56 17.59
N VAL A 48 20.52 2.52 16.94
CA VAL A 48 21.98 2.63 16.88
C VAL A 48 22.41 3.94 17.53
N ALA A 49 23.27 3.85 18.55
CA ALA A 49 23.85 5.02 19.17
C ALA A 49 24.85 5.69 18.21
N PRO A 50 24.97 7.03 18.19
CA PRO A 50 25.88 7.74 17.28
C PRO A 50 27.33 7.24 17.33
N ASP A 51 27.83 6.88 18.52
CA ASP A 51 29.20 6.42 18.74
C ASP A 51 29.46 4.99 18.22
N ASP A 52 28.40 4.21 18.00
CA ASP A 52 28.46 2.83 17.49
C ASP A 52 28.31 2.77 15.95
N ILE A 53 28.07 3.90 15.28
CA ILE A 53 27.84 3.95 13.83
C ILE A 53 29.11 3.56 13.06
N HIS A 54 28.95 2.63 12.13
CA HIS A 54 29.98 2.17 11.21
C HIS A 54 29.39 1.87 9.83
N TRP A 55 30.25 1.64 8.83
CA TRP A 55 29.84 1.41 7.43
C TRP A 55 28.84 0.26 7.22
N GLY A 56 28.88 -0.79 8.05
CA GLY A 56 27.85 -1.85 8.02
C GLY A 56 26.41 -1.37 8.31
N HIS A 57 26.25 -0.38 9.21
CA HIS A 57 24.94 0.23 9.48
C HIS A 57 24.48 1.07 8.29
N VAL A 58 25.39 1.83 7.69
CA VAL A 58 25.12 2.60 6.46
C VAL A 58 24.64 1.69 5.33
N GLY A 59 25.32 0.57 5.10
CA GLY A 59 24.91 -0.42 4.10
C GLY A 59 23.51 -0.99 4.36
N THR A 60 23.18 -1.27 5.63
CA THR A 60 21.85 -1.75 6.01
C THR A 60 20.75 -0.71 5.72
N LEU A 61 20.99 0.56 6.08
CA LEU A 61 20.04 1.65 5.81
C LEU A 61 19.90 1.94 4.32
N ALA A 62 20.97 1.79 3.53
CA ALA A 62 20.89 1.91 2.08
C ALA A 62 19.94 0.86 1.49
N THR A 63 20.02 -0.40 1.93
CA THR A 63 19.07 -1.45 1.51
C THR A 63 17.63 -1.12 1.89
N TYR A 64 17.38 -0.59 3.09
CA TYR A 64 16.02 -0.19 3.50
C TYR A 64 15.48 0.96 2.62
N ALA A 65 16.32 1.96 2.33
CA ALA A 65 15.95 3.07 1.46
C ALA A 65 15.61 2.61 0.04
N GLU A 66 16.39 1.68 -0.53
CA GLU A 66 16.12 1.11 -1.86
C GLU A 66 14.78 0.36 -1.91
N LEU A 67 14.46 -0.42 -0.88
CA LEU A 67 13.18 -1.15 -0.80
C LEU A 67 11.99 -0.19 -0.71
N LEU A 68 12.08 0.82 0.15
CA LEU A 68 11.04 1.84 0.27
C LEU A 68 10.87 2.62 -1.04
N LYS A 69 11.98 3.00 -1.68
CA LYS A 69 11.95 3.67 -2.98
C LYS A 69 11.21 2.83 -4.02
N ARG A 70 11.54 1.54 -4.16
CA ARG A 70 10.87 0.65 -5.13
C ARG A 70 9.35 0.56 -4.89
N ILE A 71 8.91 0.56 -3.63
CA ILE A 71 7.49 0.55 -3.28
C ILE A 71 6.83 1.88 -3.67
N THR A 72 7.48 3.00 -3.37
CA THR A 72 7.00 4.34 -3.72
C THR A 72 6.94 4.51 -5.24
N ASP A 73 8.00 4.19 -5.96
CA ASP A 73 8.06 4.28 -7.43
C ASP A 73 6.92 3.46 -8.07
N ALA A 74 6.65 2.26 -7.56
CA ALA A 74 5.54 1.41 -8.02
C ALA A 74 4.16 2.00 -7.67
N ALA A 75 4.00 2.65 -6.52
CA ALA A 75 2.75 3.27 -6.10
C ALA A 75 2.41 4.53 -6.91
N PHE A 76 3.43 5.33 -7.27
CA PHE A 76 3.26 6.60 -7.97
C PHE A 76 3.52 6.53 -9.48
N ARG A 77 3.90 5.35 -10.00
CA ARG A 77 4.29 5.13 -11.41
C ARG A 77 5.46 6.03 -11.87
N GLU A 78 6.30 6.46 -10.93
CA GLU A 78 7.45 7.33 -11.18
C GLU A 78 8.57 6.64 -11.99
N GLY A 79 8.42 5.34 -12.29
CA GLY A 79 9.28 4.58 -13.21
C GLY A 79 8.73 4.37 -14.62
N GLU A 80 7.48 4.76 -14.92
CA GLU A 80 6.86 4.60 -16.26
C GLU A 80 6.54 5.94 -16.97
N HIS A 81 6.77 7.08 -16.33
CA HIS A 81 6.69 8.41 -16.97
C HIS A 81 7.89 9.29 -16.59
N ALA A 82 9.06 8.92 -17.10
CA ALA A 82 10.06 9.90 -17.49
C ALA A 82 9.95 10.04 -19.01
N ASP A 83 9.07 10.93 -19.48
CA ASP A 83 9.19 11.52 -20.82
C ASP A 83 10.39 12.47 -20.85
#